data_AF-A0AAW4IJ81-F1
#
_entry.id   AF-A0AAW4IJ81-F1
#
_cell.length_a   1.000
_cell.length_b   1.000
_cell.length_c   1.000
_cell.angle_alpha   90.00
_cell.angle_beta   90.00
_cell.angle_gamma   90.00
#
_symmetry.space_group_name_H-M   'P 1'
#
loop_
_entity.id
_entity.type
_entity.pdbx_description
1 polymer ?
#
loop_
_entity_poly.entity_id
_entity_poly.type
_entity_poly.pdbx_seq_one_letter_code
_entity_poly.pdbx_strand_id
1 'polypeptide(L)'
;MFIDQNKVDSLRRAFNRTKTRGRQLIQHSKHSLVHDQVLAEIAPDRFQRIERKAPPLVQVRRENAVQTAYRERAERRASIQSVQTQVDVLAAEAPSELLRLHAEIERATLTAMIGQYREMLNKSLKEAQWQRFFEKHKFVLSLAFARPVELSHTQFHAQGSTLAGTGAQIGDFLFREQGLALAIVEIKTPDAPLMRSRAYRPPNVFGPDSELSGAITQVLHQQSELRMRWKEHAFDNPTLRSSRADVVRCIVLAGRRPVEENELRCFEVFRNACKDVEVITFDELLVKLEYLQQHLQPTLDDVPF
;
A
#
# COMPACT_ATOMS: atom_id res chain seq x y z
N MET A 1 -15.36 45.98 19.70
CA MET A 1 -15.41 44.62 20.30
C MET A 1 -15.20 44.78 21.80
N PHE A 2 -16.23 44.61 22.62
CA PHE A 2 -16.12 44.71 24.08
C PHE A 2 -15.91 43.31 24.66
N ILE A 3 -14.89 43.16 25.51
CA ILE A 3 -14.62 41.89 26.22
C ILE A 3 -15.38 41.93 27.54
N ASP A 4 -16.22 40.93 27.78
CA ASP A 4 -16.99 40.76 29.02
C ASP A 4 -16.09 40.74 30.27
N GLN A 5 -16.47 41.49 31.29
CA GLN A 5 -15.71 41.66 32.53
C GLN A 5 -15.58 40.34 33.31
N ASN A 6 -16.59 39.46 33.22
CA ASN A 6 -16.51 38.12 33.81
C ASN A 6 -15.46 37.25 33.11
N LYS A 7 -15.32 37.41 31.79
CA LYS A 7 -14.29 36.73 31.00
C LYS A 7 -12.89 37.20 31.39
N VAL A 8 -12.69 38.51 31.61
CA VAL A 8 -11.43 39.06 32.12
C VAL A 8 -11.11 38.54 33.53
N ASP A 9 -12.08 38.50 34.45
CA ASP A 9 -11.83 37.99 35.80
C ASP A 9 -11.54 36.48 35.81
N SER A 10 -12.20 35.70 34.94
CA SER A 10 -11.92 34.28 34.76
C SER A 10 -10.47 34.02 34.32
N LEU A 11 -9.95 34.84 33.40
CA LEU A 11 -8.57 34.78 32.93
C LEU A 11 -7.58 35.19 34.03
N ARG A 12 -7.91 36.22 34.82
CA ARG A 12 -7.12 36.62 36.00
C ARG A 12 -7.01 35.50 37.02
N ARG A 13 -8.12 34.84 37.36
CA ARG A 13 -8.12 33.69 38.30
C ARG A 13 -7.34 32.50 37.73
N ALA A 14 -7.48 32.22 36.43
CA ALA A 14 -6.70 31.17 35.76
C ALA A 14 -5.19 31.46 35.82
N PHE A 15 -4.78 32.70 35.54
CA PHE A 15 -3.39 33.15 35.64
C PHE A 15 -2.82 32.96 37.05
N ASN A 16 -3.56 33.39 38.08
CA ASN A 16 -3.13 33.23 39.47
C ASN A 16 -2.99 31.75 39.88
N ARG A 17 -3.91 30.88 39.45
CA ARG A 17 -3.80 29.42 39.67
C ARG A 17 -2.53 28.84 39.02
N THR A 18 -2.24 29.23 37.79
CA THR A 18 -1.02 28.79 37.08
C THR A 18 0.25 29.28 37.80
N LYS A 19 0.27 30.54 38.27
CA LYS A 19 1.40 31.10 39.04
C LYS A 19 1.64 30.33 40.34
N THR A 20 0.58 30.01 41.09
CA THR A 20 0.69 29.23 42.34
C THR A 20 1.17 27.81 42.07
N ARG A 21 0.62 27.13 41.06
CA ARG A 21 1.07 25.78 40.64
C ARG A 21 2.55 25.78 40.23
N GLY A 22 3.00 26.79 39.47
CA GLY A 22 4.40 26.92 39.07
C GLY A 22 5.34 27.09 40.27
N ARG A 23 4.97 27.93 41.26
CA ARG A 23 5.77 28.09 42.49
C ARG A 23 5.84 26.80 43.30
N GLN A 24 4.72 26.09 43.44
CA GLN A 24 4.69 24.79 44.11
C GLN A 24 5.57 23.78 43.39
N LEU A 25 5.52 23.71 42.06
CA LEU A 25 6.37 22.82 41.26
C LEU A 25 7.85 23.12 41.48
N ILE A 26 8.26 24.39 41.40
CA ILE A 26 9.65 24.80 41.65
C ILE A 26 10.09 24.41 43.07
N GLN A 27 9.23 24.63 44.07
CA GLN A 27 9.52 24.27 45.45
C GLN A 27 9.67 22.74 45.61
N HIS A 28 8.80 21.95 44.99
CA HIS A 28 8.90 20.49 44.99
C HIS A 28 10.16 20.01 44.26
N SER A 29 10.49 20.55 43.09
CA SER A 29 11.70 20.20 42.34
C SER A 29 12.97 20.51 43.14
N LYS A 30 13.03 21.66 43.81
CA LYS A 30 14.15 22.01 44.70
C LYS A 30 14.27 21.02 45.86
N HIS A 31 13.15 20.66 46.48
CA HIS A 31 13.13 19.70 47.59
C HIS A 31 13.56 18.30 47.13
N SER A 32 13.06 17.81 46.00
CA SER A 32 13.47 16.52 45.44
C SER A 32 14.93 16.49 45.00
N LEU A 33 15.47 17.58 44.44
CA LEU A 33 16.90 17.63 44.09
C LEU A 33 17.80 17.47 45.33
N VAL A 34 17.49 18.20 46.40
CA VAL A 34 18.27 18.14 47.65
C VAL A 34 18.04 16.83 48.38
N HIS A 35 16.80 16.36 48.47
CA HIS A 35 16.46 15.17 49.23
C HIS A 35 16.83 13.87 48.48
N ASP A 36 16.53 13.77 47.19
CA ASP A 36 16.59 12.51 46.45
C ASP A 36 17.93 12.29 45.73
N GLN A 37 18.70 13.35 45.40
CA GLN A 37 20.04 13.19 44.83
C GLN A 37 21.13 13.29 45.90
N VAL A 38 21.16 14.38 46.68
CA VAL A 38 22.28 14.62 47.60
C VAL A 38 22.25 13.68 48.81
N LEU A 39 21.09 13.45 49.44
CA LEU A 39 21.02 12.59 50.63
C LEU A 39 21.08 11.10 50.28
N ALA A 40 20.54 10.69 49.12
CA ALA A 40 20.65 9.31 48.63
C ALA A 40 22.10 8.93 48.28
N GLU A 41 22.94 9.91 47.90
CA GLU A 41 24.37 9.71 47.63
C GLU A 41 25.20 9.62 48.94
N ILE A 42 24.79 10.34 49.99
CA ILE A 42 25.50 10.37 51.27
C ILE A 42 25.11 9.20 52.19
N ALA A 43 23.85 8.74 52.16
CA ALA A 43 23.36 7.65 53.01
C ALA A 43 22.33 6.76 52.28
N PRO A 44 22.80 5.89 51.36
CA PRO A 44 21.95 5.10 50.46
C PRO A 44 20.99 4.15 51.19
N ASP A 45 21.45 3.57 52.30
CA ASP A 45 20.69 2.58 53.08
C ASP A 45 19.52 3.21 53.86
N ARG A 46 19.54 4.53 54.06
CA ARG A 46 18.53 5.27 54.82
C ARG A 46 17.61 6.10 53.92
N PHE A 47 18.06 6.48 52.73
CA PHE A 47 17.30 7.30 51.79
C PHE A 47 17.33 6.67 50.39
N GLN A 48 16.22 6.02 50.02
CA GLN A 48 16.04 5.47 48.68
C GLN A 48 15.82 6.59 47.66
N ARG A 49 16.41 6.44 46.46
CA ARG A 49 16.19 7.35 45.34
C ARG A 49 14.74 7.23 44.88
N ILE A 50 13.92 8.24 45.16
CA ILE A 50 12.55 8.33 44.65
C ILE A 50 12.55 9.17 43.38
N GLU A 51 12.41 8.54 42.22
CA GLU A 51 12.28 9.27 40.95
C GLU A 51 10.84 9.78 40.79
N ARG A 52 10.55 10.96 41.33
CA ARG A 52 9.25 11.61 41.13
C ARG A 52 9.24 12.33 39.77
N LYS A 53 8.51 11.80 38.79
CA LYS A 53 8.23 12.52 37.53
C LYS A 53 7.43 13.78 37.84
N ALA A 54 8.11 14.93 37.89
CA ALA A 54 7.46 16.22 37.97
C ALA A 54 6.50 16.38 36.76
N PRO A 55 5.24 16.83 36.95
CA PRO A 55 4.39 17.12 35.81
C PRO A 55 5.09 18.16 34.92
N PRO A 56 5.12 17.98 33.59
CA PRO A 56 5.91 18.85 32.73
C PRO A 56 5.47 20.31 32.90
N LEU A 57 6.45 21.22 32.91
CA LEU A 57 6.20 22.64 32.72
C LEU A 57 5.40 22.79 31.43
N VAL A 58 4.12 23.15 31.55
CA VAL A 58 3.22 23.29 30.40
C VAL A 58 3.80 24.37 29.49
N GLN A 59 4.32 23.96 28.33
CA GLN A 59 4.81 24.89 27.33
C GLN A 59 3.59 25.51 26.64
N VAL A 60 3.19 26.70 27.08
CA VAL A 60 2.10 27.45 26.44
C VAL A 60 2.65 28.07 25.15
N ARG A 61 2.35 27.46 24.00
CA ARG A 61 2.69 28.00 22.68
C ARG A 61 1.45 28.62 22.04
N ARG A 62 1.61 29.80 21.45
CA ARG A 62 0.59 30.46 20.62
C ARG A 62 0.91 30.10 19.17
N GLU A 63 0.21 29.13 18.62
CA GLU A 63 0.38 28.66 17.25
C GLU A 63 -0.91 28.92 16.46
N ASN A 64 -0.78 29.27 15.19
CA ASN A 64 -1.91 29.28 14.26
C ASN A 64 -2.18 27.86 13.72
N ALA A 65 -3.28 27.68 12.98
CA ALA A 65 -3.70 26.35 12.50
C ALA A 65 -2.63 25.66 11.63
N VAL A 66 -1.91 26.40 10.78
CA VAL A 66 -0.85 25.87 9.91
C VAL A 66 0.35 25.40 10.73
N GLN A 67 0.79 26.20 11.71
CA GLN A 67 1.88 25.84 12.63
C GLN A 67 1.54 24.60 13.47
N THR A 68 0.29 24.52 13.94
CA THR A 68 -0.22 23.38 14.71
C THR A 68 -0.15 22.11 13.87
N ALA A 69 -0.67 22.13 12.63
CA ALA A 69 -0.66 20.97 11.73
C ALA A 69 0.77 20.52 11.35
N TYR A 70 1.68 21.46 11.10
CA TYR A 70 3.08 21.15 10.83
C TYR A 70 3.75 20.46 12.03
N ARG A 71 3.55 20.99 13.24
CA ARG A 71 4.10 20.42 14.47
C ARG A 71 3.55 19.01 14.72
N GLU A 72 2.24 18.82 14.65
CA GLU A 72 1.62 17.50 14.80
C GLU A 72 2.15 16.49 13.78
N ARG A 73 2.45 16.92 12.55
CA ARG A 73 3.07 16.06 11.53
C ARG A 73 4.54 15.75 11.84
N ALA A 74 5.27 16.69 12.45
CA ALA A 74 6.64 16.47 12.90
C ALA A 74 6.68 15.52 14.12
N GLU A 75 5.81 15.71 15.09
CA GLU A 75 5.67 14.85 16.28
C GLU A 75 5.28 13.42 15.88
N ARG A 76 4.32 13.25 14.96
CA ARG A 76 3.96 11.94 14.41
C ARG A 76 5.15 11.26 13.71
N ARG A 77 5.93 12.01 12.92
CA ARG A 77 7.14 11.47 12.27
C ARG A 77 8.22 11.07 13.27
N ALA A 78 8.45 11.88 14.30
CA ALA A 78 9.40 11.56 15.36
C ALA A 78 8.98 10.29 16.13
N SER A 79 7.69 10.11 16.37
CA SER A 79 7.15 8.90 17.01
C SER A 79 7.39 7.65 16.16
N ILE A 80 7.13 7.71 14.85
CA ILE A 80 7.43 6.61 13.91
C ILE A 80 8.93 6.30 13.92
N GLN A 81 9.79 7.33 13.88
CA GLN A 81 11.23 7.15 13.89
C GLN A 81 11.72 6.49 15.18
N SER A 82 11.14 6.85 16.33
CA SER A 82 11.44 6.21 17.61
C SER A 82 11.12 4.71 17.57
N VAL A 83 9.92 4.35 17.08
CA VAL A 83 9.53 2.94 16.91
C VAL A 83 10.50 2.23 15.97
N GLN A 84 10.85 2.83 14.82
CA GLN A 84 11.81 2.26 13.85
C GLN A 84 13.18 1.99 14.46
N THR A 85 13.69 2.89 15.32
CA THR A 85 14.99 2.70 15.99
C THR A 85 14.95 1.62 17.09
N GLN A 86 13.76 1.24 17.56
CA GLN A 86 13.57 0.30 18.66
C GLN A 86 12.99 -1.04 18.21
N VAL A 87 12.85 -1.30 16.90
CA VAL A 87 12.18 -2.51 16.38
C VAL A 87 12.78 -3.78 16.95
N ASP A 88 14.11 -3.91 16.98
CA ASP A 88 14.78 -5.12 17.48
C ASP A 88 14.56 -5.32 18.99
N VAL A 89 14.52 -4.23 19.76
CA VAL A 89 14.22 -4.25 21.20
C VAL A 89 12.76 -4.65 21.43
N LEU A 90 11.83 -4.04 20.68
CA LEU A 90 10.41 -4.36 20.73
C LEU A 90 10.14 -5.82 20.32
N ALA A 91 10.89 -6.35 19.36
CA ALA A 91 10.78 -7.76 18.95
C ALA A 91 11.21 -8.72 20.08
N ALA A 92 12.18 -8.35 20.90
CA ALA A 92 12.65 -9.16 22.04
C ALA A 92 11.78 -8.99 23.29
N GLU A 93 11.34 -7.77 23.61
CA GLU A 93 10.66 -7.42 24.86
C GLU A 93 9.13 -7.47 24.77
N ALA A 94 8.55 -7.18 23.60
CA ALA A 94 7.11 -7.06 23.38
C ALA A 94 6.66 -7.57 21.99
N PRO A 95 6.94 -8.86 21.65
CA PRO A 95 6.68 -9.40 20.32
C PRO A 95 5.20 -9.37 19.92
N SER A 96 4.28 -9.59 20.86
CA SER A 96 2.83 -9.52 20.62
C SER A 96 2.34 -8.14 20.20
N GLU A 97 2.83 -7.10 20.88
CA GLU A 97 2.49 -5.71 20.64
C GLU A 97 3.05 -5.25 19.29
N LEU A 98 4.27 -5.67 18.96
CA LEU A 98 4.88 -5.40 17.66
C LEU A 98 4.10 -6.08 16.52
N LEU A 99 3.70 -7.34 16.70
CA LEU A 99 2.87 -8.06 15.72
C LEU A 99 1.51 -7.40 15.53
N ARG A 100 0.85 -6.96 16.62
CA ARG A 100 -0.40 -6.21 16.54
C ARG A 100 -0.21 -4.90 15.78
N LEU A 101 0.84 -4.13 16.10
CA LEU A 101 1.16 -2.90 15.40
C LEU A 101 1.41 -3.14 13.91
N HIS A 102 2.14 -4.19 13.55
CA HIS A 102 2.37 -4.59 12.16
C HIS A 102 1.05 -4.84 11.43
N ALA A 103 0.14 -5.64 12.01
CA ALA A 103 -1.18 -5.88 11.43
C ALA A 103 -2.03 -4.61 11.29
N GLU A 104 -1.94 -3.67 12.26
CA GLU A 104 -2.62 -2.38 12.17
C GLU A 104 -2.05 -1.50 11.03
N ILE A 105 -0.74 -1.50 10.84
CA ILE A 105 -0.06 -0.80 9.73
C ILE A 105 -0.48 -1.40 8.38
N GLU A 106 -0.45 -2.72 8.24
CA GLU A 106 -0.86 -3.40 7.01
C GLU A 106 -2.32 -3.10 6.66
N ARG A 107 -3.22 -3.18 7.63
CA ARG A 107 -4.64 -2.85 7.42
C ARG A 107 -4.84 -1.39 7.02
N ALA A 108 -4.18 -0.46 7.70
CA ALA A 108 -4.30 0.97 7.39
C ALA A 108 -3.74 1.30 6.00
N THR A 109 -2.59 0.72 5.64
CA THR A 109 -1.96 0.91 4.33
C THR A 109 -2.77 0.28 3.20
N LEU A 110 -3.33 -0.93 3.40
CA LEU A 110 -4.25 -1.57 2.45
C LEU A 110 -5.50 -0.71 2.24
N THR A 111 -6.10 -0.20 3.32
CA THR A 111 -7.28 0.68 3.26
C THR A 111 -7.01 1.95 2.45
N ALA A 112 -5.89 2.62 2.72
CA ALA A 112 -5.49 3.82 1.99
C ALA A 112 -5.23 3.53 0.50
N MET A 113 -4.58 2.40 0.19
CA MET A 113 -4.32 1.97 -1.19
C MET A 113 -5.62 1.64 -1.94
N ILE A 114 -6.57 0.91 -1.33
CA ILE A 114 -7.88 0.65 -1.93
C ILE A 114 -8.64 1.96 -2.19
N GLY A 115 -8.58 2.91 -1.25
CA GLY A 115 -9.13 4.26 -1.45
C GLY A 115 -8.53 4.95 -2.68
N GLN A 116 -7.20 4.94 -2.81
CA GLN A 116 -6.50 5.47 -3.98
C GLN A 116 -6.92 4.73 -5.27
N TYR A 117 -7.03 3.40 -5.26
CA TYR A 117 -7.46 2.59 -6.40
C TYR A 117 -8.85 3.04 -6.89
N ARG A 118 -9.83 3.17 -5.97
CA ARG A 118 -11.19 3.62 -6.29
C ARG A 118 -11.20 5.04 -6.86
N GLU A 119 -10.42 5.95 -6.29
CA GLU A 119 -10.29 7.30 -6.85
C GLU A 119 -9.70 7.29 -8.26
N MET A 120 -8.73 6.41 -8.52
CA MET A 120 -8.11 6.27 -9.84
C MET A 120 -9.09 5.69 -10.86
N LEU A 121 -9.96 4.74 -10.48
CA LEU A 121 -11.03 4.24 -11.35
C LEU A 121 -12.01 5.34 -11.77
N ASN A 122 -12.25 6.34 -10.93
CA ASN A 122 -13.17 7.43 -11.29
C ASN A 122 -12.51 8.53 -12.14
N LYS A 123 -11.27 8.31 -12.60
CA LYS A 123 -10.50 9.25 -13.42
C LYS A 123 -10.10 8.59 -14.73
N SER A 124 -10.15 9.34 -15.82
CA SER A 124 -9.63 8.91 -17.13
C SER A 124 -8.10 9.02 -17.15
N LEU A 125 -7.42 8.08 -16.48
CA LEU A 125 -5.96 8.04 -16.36
C LEU A 125 -5.33 7.26 -17.51
N LYS A 126 -4.12 7.67 -17.91
CA LYS A 126 -3.33 6.95 -18.92
C LYS A 126 -2.78 5.64 -18.35
N GLU A 127 -2.54 4.67 -19.22
CA GLU A 127 -1.94 3.36 -18.89
C GLU A 127 -0.67 3.49 -18.04
N ALA A 128 0.24 4.41 -18.39
CA ALA A 128 1.46 4.68 -17.62
C ALA A 128 1.21 5.08 -16.15
N GLN A 129 0.07 5.68 -15.83
CA GLN A 129 -0.29 6.01 -14.45
C GLN A 129 -0.75 4.77 -13.68
N TRP A 130 -1.45 3.85 -14.35
CA TRP A 130 -1.82 2.54 -13.80
C TRP A 130 -0.60 1.65 -13.60
N GLN A 131 0.31 1.60 -14.58
CA GLN A 131 1.59 0.88 -14.46
C GLN A 131 2.39 1.36 -13.24
N ARG A 132 2.56 2.68 -13.05
CA ARG A 132 3.22 3.24 -11.85
C ARG A 132 2.52 2.87 -10.54
N PHE A 133 1.19 2.81 -10.55
CA PHE A 133 0.43 2.38 -9.39
C PHE A 133 0.73 0.91 -9.04
N PHE A 134 0.69 0.01 -10.02
CA PHE A 134 0.98 -1.41 -9.81
C PHE A 134 2.46 -1.68 -9.50
N GLU A 135 3.38 -0.90 -10.05
CA GLU A 135 4.80 -0.95 -9.69
C GLU A 135 5.02 -0.60 -8.21
N LYS A 136 4.30 0.39 -7.69
CA LYS A 136 4.34 0.76 -6.27
C LYS A 136 3.62 -0.27 -5.39
N HIS A 137 2.57 -0.89 -5.90
CA HIS A 137 1.70 -1.83 -5.18
C HIS A 137 1.71 -3.23 -5.82
N LYS A 138 2.90 -3.80 -5.99
CA LYS A 138 3.15 -5.05 -6.75
C LYS A 138 2.30 -6.23 -6.29
N PHE A 139 2.01 -6.31 -5.00
CA PHE A 139 1.17 -7.35 -4.42
C PHE A 139 -0.25 -7.36 -5.01
N VAL A 140 -0.76 -6.22 -5.48
CA VAL A 140 -2.08 -6.14 -6.10
C VAL A 140 -2.14 -7.03 -7.34
N LEU A 141 -1.09 -7.00 -8.17
CA LEU A 141 -0.98 -7.90 -9.32
C LEU A 141 -0.80 -9.36 -8.91
N SER A 142 -0.19 -9.65 -7.76
CA SER A 142 -0.10 -11.05 -7.29
C SER A 142 -1.48 -11.69 -7.02
N LEU A 143 -2.53 -10.90 -6.75
CA LEU A 143 -3.90 -11.39 -6.60
C LEU A 143 -4.54 -11.85 -7.91
N ALA A 144 -3.91 -11.52 -9.06
CA ALA A 144 -4.28 -12.07 -10.35
C ALA A 144 -3.92 -13.56 -10.47
N PHE A 145 -3.02 -14.06 -9.63
CA PHE A 145 -2.47 -15.41 -9.76
C PHE A 145 -3.05 -16.36 -8.71
N ALA A 146 -3.32 -17.60 -9.13
CA ALA A 146 -3.68 -18.68 -8.21
C ALA A 146 -2.47 -19.22 -7.42
N ARG A 147 -1.25 -18.87 -7.82
CA ARG A 147 0.01 -19.34 -7.21
C ARG A 147 0.83 -18.15 -6.72
N PRO A 148 1.68 -18.33 -5.68
CA PRO A 148 2.59 -17.29 -5.24
C PRO A 148 3.52 -16.85 -6.37
N VAL A 149 3.57 -15.55 -6.62
CA VAL A 149 4.44 -14.92 -7.62
C VAL A 149 5.27 -13.81 -7.01
N GLU A 150 6.42 -13.58 -7.63
CA GLU A 150 7.33 -12.48 -7.34
C GLU A 150 7.52 -11.66 -8.62
N LEU A 151 7.51 -10.33 -8.50
CA LEU A 151 7.79 -9.47 -9.64
C LEU A 151 9.29 -9.58 -9.99
N SER A 152 9.58 -10.00 -11.22
CA SER A 152 10.94 -10.09 -11.75
C SER A 152 11.36 -8.78 -12.41
N HIS A 153 10.56 -8.24 -13.34
CA HIS A 153 10.88 -7.02 -14.08
C HIS A 153 9.63 -6.19 -14.38
N THR A 154 9.81 -4.87 -14.42
CA THR A 154 8.89 -3.91 -15.06
C THR A 154 9.44 -3.52 -16.43
N GLN A 155 8.59 -3.26 -17.42
CA GLN A 155 8.99 -2.85 -18.76
C GLN A 155 10.06 -3.79 -19.36
N PHE A 156 9.82 -5.10 -19.28
CA PHE A 156 10.79 -6.10 -19.72
C PHE A 156 10.84 -6.15 -21.25
N HIS A 157 12.03 -6.37 -21.79
CA HIS A 157 12.24 -6.51 -23.22
C HIS A 157 12.08 -7.98 -23.63
N ALA A 158 10.92 -8.36 -24.15
CA ALA A 158 10.74 -9.69 -24.76
C ALA A 158 11.64 -9.83 -26.02
N GLN A 159 11.76 -8.74 -26.78
CA GLN A 159 12.66 -8.57 -27.90
C GLN A 159 13.42 -7.23 -27.74
N GLY A 160 14.75 -7.28 -27.86
CA GLY A 160 15.60 -6.08 -27.88
C GLY A 160 15.41 -5.25 -29.14
N SER A 161 15.82 -3.98 -29.10
CA SER A 161 15.81 -3.11 -30.28
C SER A 161 16.79 -3.62 -31.35
N THR A 162 16.43 -3.45 -32.61
CA THR A 162 17.34 -3.64 -33.74
C THR A 162 18.47 -2.61 -33.73
N LEU A 163 19.47 -2.77 -34.61
CA LEU A 163 20.56 -1.79 -34.79
C LEU A 163 20.07 -0.36 -35.09
N ALA A 164 18.87 -0.23 -35.67
CA ALA A 164 18.25 1.06 -35.94
C ALA A 164 17.50 1.66 -34.73
N GLY A 165 17.57 1.02 -33.56
CA GLY A 165 16.88 1.46 -32.34
C GLY A 165 15.37 1.19 -32.33
N THR A 166 14.84 0.45 -33.30
CA THR A 166 13.40 0.17 -33.44
C THR A 166 13.08 -1.31 -33.28
N GLY A 167 11.79 -1.63 -33.11
CA GLY A 167 11.31 -3.02 -33.07
C GLY A 167 11.47 -3.73 -31.72
N ALA A 168 11.77 -2.99 -30.64
CA ALA A 168 11.74 -3.55 -29.30
C ALA A 168 10.30 -3.93 -28.92
N GLN A 169 10.13 -5.13 -28.39
CA GLN A 169 8.87 -5.58 -27.80
C GLN A 169 9.01 -5.50 -26.29
N ILE A 170 8.37 -4.48 -25.72
CA ILE A 170 8.41 -4.18 -24.29
C ILE A 170 7.07 -4.60 -23.69
N GLY A 171 7.09 -5.42 -22.65
CA GLY A 171 5.91 -5.80 -21.89
C GLY A 171 5.91 -5.18 -20.50
N ASP A 172 4.72 -5.00 -19.92
CA ASP A 172 4.59 -4.18 -18.71
C ASP A 172 5.21 -4.81 -17.47
N PHE A 173 4.87 -6.07 -17.18
CA PHE A 173 5.38 -6.78 -16.02
C PHE A 173 5.70 -8.23 -16.34
N LEU A 174 6.85 -8.70 -15.85
CA LEU A 174 7.25 -10.09 -15.84
C LEU A 174 7.31 -10.58 -14.39
N PHE A 175 6.54 -11.62 -14.09
CA PHE A 175 6.50 -12.31 -12.81
C PHE A 175 7.15 -13.69 -12.92
N ARG A 176 7.67 -14.17 -11.79
CA ARG A 176 8.11 -15.55 -11.61
C ARG A 176 7.26 -16.22 -10.55
N GLU A 177 6.79 -17.44 -10.83
CA GLU A 177 6.15 -18.26 -9.79
C GLU A 177 7.22 -18.90 -8.90
N GLN A 178 6.85 -19.34 -7.70
CA GLN A 178 7.65 -20.33 -6.98
C GLN A 178 7.68 -21.64 -7.79
N GLY A 179 8.75 -21.85 -8.54
CA GLY A 179 8.93 -22.98 -9.45
C GLY A 179 9.51 -22.53 -10.79
N LEU A 180 9.16 -23.25 -11.87
CA LEU A 180 9.72 -23.00 -13.20
C LEU A 180 8.94 -21.95 -13.99
N ALA A 181 7.69 -21.66 -13.62
CA ALA A 181 6.79 -20.85 -14.43
C ALA A 181 7.10 -19.35 -14.36
N LEU A 182 6.89 -18.68 -15.48
CA LEU A 182 6.87 -17.23 -15.59
C LEU A 182 5.45 -16.77 -15.90
N ALA A 183 5.19 -15.48 -15.70
CA ALA A 183 3.98 -14.87 -16.19
C ALA A 183 4.20 -13.45 -16.68
N ILE A 184 3.57 -13.13 -17.81
CA ILE A 184 3.54 -11.79 -18.38
C ILE A 184 2.20 -11.16 -18.00
N VAL A 185 2.23 -9.94 -17.45
CA VAL A 185 1.02 -9.14 -17.24
C VAL A 185 1.10 -7.94 -18.16
N GLU A 186 0.13 -7.83 -19.06
CA GLU A 186 -0.10 -6.69 -19.94
C GLU A 186 -1.28 -5.88 -19.39
N ILE A 187 -1.12 -4.57 -19.23
CA ILE A 187 -2.13 -3.70 -18.62
C ILE A 187 -2.66 -2.74 -19.67
N LYS A 188 -3.98 -2.69 -19.83
CA LYS A 188 -4.68 -1.60 -20.52
C LYS A 188 -5.38 -0.69 -19.51
N THR A 189 -6.14 0.29 -19.99
CA THR A 189 -6.89 1.17 -19.07
C THR A 189 -8.18 0.50 -18.58
N PRO A 190 -8.75 0.92 -17.42
CA PRO A 190 -10.07 0.49 -16.98
C PRO A 190 -11.21 0.89 -17.92
N ASP A 191 -10.97 1.87 -18.79
CA ASP A 191 -11.95 2.39 -19.74
C ASP A 191 -11.78 1.77 -21.14
N ALA A 192 -10.80 0.85 -21.29
CA ALA A 192 -10.60 0.07 -22.51
C ALA A 192 -11.85 -0.79 -22.80
N PRO A 193 -12.50 -0.66 -23.96
CA PRO A 193 -13.63 -1.50 -24.33
C PRO A 193 -13.22 -2.97 -24.40
N LEU A 194 -14.02 -3.84 -23.76
CA LEU A 194 -13.83 -5.29 -23.80
C LEU A 194 -14.60 -5.92 -24.96
N MET A 195 -15.80 -5.41 -25.21
CA MET A 195 -16.71 -5.89 -26.25
C MET A 195 -17.05 -4.73 -27.19
N ARG A 196 -17.36 -5.06 -28.45
CA ARG A 196 -17.81 -4.08 -29.43
C ARG A 196 -19.14 -3.47 -29.00
N SER A 197 -19.29 -2.17 -29.19
CA SER A 197 -20.54 -1.44 -28.91
C SER A 197 -21.72 -1.86 -29.79
N ARG A 198 -21.48 -2.59 -30.88
CA ARG A 198 -22.52 -3.13 -31.77
C ARG A 198 -22.42 -4.64 -31.82
N ALA A 199 -23.58 -5.30 -31.75
CA ALA A 199 -23.67 -6.74 -31.92
C ALA A 199 -23.08 -7.15 -33.29
N TYR A 200 -22.19 -8.14 -33.27
CA TYR A 200 -21.69 -8.81 -34.46
C TYR A 200 -22.82 -9.53 -35.21
N ARG A 201 -23.69 -10.21 -34.45
CA ARG A 201 -24.95 -10.77 -34.97
C ARG A 201 -26.10 -10.38 -34.05
N PRO A 202 -26.99 -9.47 -34.50
CA PRO A 202 -28.08 -8.98 -33.65
C PRO A 202 -29.07 -10.08 -33.22
N PRO A 203 -29.71 -9.95 -32.05
CA PRO A 203 -29.44 -8.92 -31.03
C PRO A 203 -28.37 -9.33 -29.99
N ASN A 204 -27.97 -10.60 -29.95
CA ASN A 204 -27.35 -11.16 -28.73
C ASN A 204 -25.85 -11.50 -28.87
N VAL A 205 -25.26 -11.47 -30.07
CA VAL A 205 -23.87 -11.91 -30.26
C VAL A 205 -22.97 -10.70 -30.42
N PHE A 206 -22.12 -10.48 -29.41
CA PHE A 206 -21.11 -9.42 -29.39
C PHE A 206 -19.73 -10.03 -29.60
N GLY A 207 -18.91 -9.36 -30.42
CA GLY A 207 -17.50 -9.73 -30.59
C GLY A 207 -16.60 -8.95 -29.63
N PRO A 208 -15.38 -9.46 -29.34
CA PRO A 208 -14.41 -8.70 -28.58
C PRO A 208 -14.04 -7.41 -29.31
N ASP A 209 -13.74 -6.37 -28.54
CA ASP A 209 -13.20 -5.14 -29.11
C ASP A 209 -11.77 -5.34 -29.65
N SER A 210 -11.36 -4.47 -30.56
CA SER A 210 -9.98 -4.38 -31.04
C SER A 210 -8.96 -4.15 -29.92
N GLU A 211 -9.30 -3.40 -28.87
CA GLU A 211 -8.36 -3.17 -27.76
C GLU A 211 -8.08 -4.45 -26.97
N LEU A 212 -9.12 -5.20 -26.61
CA LEU A 212 -8.97 -6.48 -25.90
C LEU A 212 -8.26 -7.53 -26.77
N SER A 213 -8.72 -7.71 -28.02
CA SER A 213 -8.11 -8.70 -28.93
C SER A 213 -6.66 -8.33 -29.31
N GLY A 214 -6.37 -7.03 -29.43
CA GLY A 214 -5.02 -6.50 -29.60
C GLY A 214 -4.12 -6.81 -28.40
N ALA A 215 -4.59 -6.56 -27.17
CA ALA A 215 -3.85 -6.86 -25.95
C ALA A 215 -3.53 -8.37 -25.80
N ILE A 216 -4.49 -9.23 -26.11
CA ILE A 216 -4.30 -10.69 -26.12
C ILE A 216 -3.23 -11.09 -27.14
N THR A 217 -3.30 -10.53 -28.35
CA THR A 217 -2.30 -10.81 -29.40
C THR A 217 -0.92 -10.29 -29.00
N GLN A 218 -0.86 -9.12 -28.39
CA GLN A 218 0.38 -8.49 -27.92
C GLN A 218 1.07 -9.35 -26.85
N VAL A 219 0.34 -9.81 -25.83
CA VAL A 219 0.93 -10.62 -24.75
C VAL A 219 1.40 -12.00 -25.25
N LEU A 220 0.66 -12.61 -26.19
CA LEU A 220 1.08 -13.86 -26.84
C LEU A 220 2.32 -13.67 -27.71
N HIS A 221 2.42 -12.54 -28.41
CA HIS A 221 3.63 -12.22 -29.17
C HIS A 221 4.84 -12.03 -28.23
N GLN A 222 4.69 -11.28 -27.14
CA GLN A 222 5.73 -11.13 -26.11
C GLN A 222 6.15 -12.48 -25.53
N GLN A 223 5.20 -13.38 -25.24
CA GLN A 223 5.46 -14.73 -24.76
C GLN A 223 6.30 -15.53 -25.77
N SER A 224 5.95 -15.46 -27.06
CA SER A 224 6.70 -16.11 -28.14
C SER A 224 8.12 -15.56 -28.27
N GLU A 225 8.30 -14.24 -28.26
CA GLU A 225 9.62 -13.62 -28.36
C GLU A 225 10.52 -13.98 -27.16
N LEU A 226 9.95 -13.97 -25.94
CA LEU A 226 10.63 -14.40 -24.71
C LEU A 226 11.09 -15.85 -24.80
N ARG A 227 10.25 -16.73 -25.35
CA ARG A 227 10.58 -18.15 -25.58
C ARG A 227 11.71 -18.33 -26.56
N MET A 228 11.63 -17.66 -27.72
CA MET A 228 12.66 -17.77 -28.77
C MET A 228 14.04 -17.30 -28.29
N ARG A 229 14.08 -16.25 -27.47
CA ARG A 229 15.33 -15.66 -26.96
C ARG A 229 15.69 -16.08 -25.53
N TRP A 230 15.08 -17.15 -25.02
CA TRP A 230 15.22 -17.54 -23.62
C TRP A 230 16.68 -17.70 -23.16
N LYS A 231 17.54 -18.25 -24.02
CA LYS A 231 18.97 -18.46 -23.68
C LYS A 231 19.70 -17.15 -23.44
N GLU A 232 19.39 -16.10 -24.20
CA GLU A 232 19.95 -14.76 -24.03
C GLU A 232 19.48 -14.18 -22.70
N HIS A 233 18.15 -14.18 -22.48
CA HIS A 233 17.54 -13.67 -21.26
C HIS A 233 18.05 -14.37 -19.98
N ALA A 234 18.17 -15.69 -19.99
CA ALA A 234 18.66 -16.47 -18.84
C ALA A 234 20.18 -16.34 -18.62
N PHE A 235 20.94 -16.01 -19.68
CA PHE A 235 22.36 -15.69 -19.57
C PHE A 235 22.53 -14.33 -18.89
N ASP A 236 21.84 -13.30 -19.42
CA ASP A 236 21.91 -11.91 -18.97
C ASP A 236 21.34 -11.72 -17.57
N ASN A 237 20.30 -12.47 -17.21
CA ASN A 237 19.70 -12.42 -15.89
C ASN A 237 19.75 -13.77 -15.14
N PRO A 238 20.70 -13.93 -14.20
CA PRO A 238 20.82 -15.15 -13.40
C PRO A 238 19.56 -15.54 -12.61
N THR A 239 18.69 -14.60 -12.25
CA THR A 239 17.46 -14.88 -11.49
C THR A 239 16.47 -15.74 -12.29
N LEU A 240 16.51 -15.63 -13.62
CA LEU A 240 15.66 -16.38 -14.54
C LEU A 240 16.14 -17.83 -14.77
N ARG A 241 17.35 -18.20 -14.34
CA ARG A 241 17.90 -19.56 -14.54
C ARG A 241 17.12 -20.65 -13.79
N SER A 242 16.43 -20.25 -12.72
CA SER A 242 15.51 -21.10 -11.96
C SER A 242 14.15 -21.29 -12.64
N SER A 243 13.86 -20.53 -13.70
CA SER A 243 12.63 -20.60 -14.48
C SER A 243 12.84 -21.33 -15.81
N ARG A 244 11.75 -21.56 -16.55
CA ARG A 244 11.73 -22.16 -17.88
C ARG A 244 10.77 -21.40 -18.79
N ALA A 245 11.23 -21.10 -20.00
CA ALA A 245 10.39 -20.49 -21.04
C ALA A 245 9.26 -21.40 -21.53
N ASP A 246 9.33 -22.70 -21.28
CA ASP A 246 8.27 -23.65 -21.69
C ASP A 246 6.94 -23.32 -20.99
N VAL A 247 7.00 -22.77 -19.77
CA VAL A 247 5.83 -22.45 -18.95
C VAL A 247 5.77 -20.95 -18.68
N VAL A 248 5.16 -20.21 -19.60
CA VAL A 248 4.91 -18.77 -19.46
C VAL A 248 3.40 -18.55 -19.53
N ARG A 249 2.80 -18.01 -18.48
CA ARG A 249 1.38 -17.61 -18.47
C ARG A 249 1.24 -16.18 -18.98
N CYS A 250 0.09 -15.84 -19.54
CA CYS A 250 -0.22 -14.48 -19.94
C CYS A 250 -1.46 -14.01 -19.19
N ILE A 251 -1.40 -12.79 -18.65
CA ILE A 251 -2.53 -12.11 -18.04
C ILE A 251 -2.71 -10.77 -18.75
N VAL A 252 -3.96 -10.47 -19.11
CA VAL A 252 -4.36 -9.15 -19.58
C VAL A 252 -5.26 -8.53 -18.51
N LEU A 253 -4.82 -7.41 -17.95
CA LEU A 253 -5.64 -6.58 -17.06
C LEU A 253 -6.24 -5.44 -17.89
N ALA A 254 -7.53 -5.50 -18.20
CA ALA A 254 -8.17 -4.55 -19.10
C ALA A 254 -9.63 -4.28 -18.72
N GLY A 255 -10.06 -3.04 -18.92
CA GLY A 255 -11.47 -2.66 -18.88
C GLY A 255 -12.16 -2.88 -17.53
N ARG A 256 -13.48 -2.75 -17.56
CA ARG A 256 -14.41 -3.14 -16.50
C ARG A 256 -15.43 -4.12 -17.05
N ARG A 257 -15.97 -4.99 -16.21
CA ARG A 257 -17.00 -5.94 -16.63
C ARG A 257 -18.15 -5.20 -17.34
N PRO A 258 -18.61 -5.70 -18.51
CA PRO A 258 -19.77 -5.12 -19.19
C PRO A 258 -20.99 -5.12 -18.26
N VAL A 259 -21.77 -4.03 -18.32
CA VAL A 259 -23.00 -3.88 -17.52
C VAL A 259 -24.17 -4.62 -18.18
N GLU A 260 -24.22 -4.63 -19.51
CA GLU A 260 -25.28 -5.27 -20.29
C GLU A 260 -25.12 -6.79 -20.31
N GLU A 261 -26.21 -7.52 -20.05
CA GLU A 261 -26.19 -8.98 -19.86
C GLU A 261 -25.64 -9.75 -21.07
N ASN A 262 -26.06 -9.37 -22.28
CA ASN A 262 -25.60 -10.03 -23.51
C ASN A 262 -24.11 -9.79 -23.78
N GLU A 263 -23.62 -8.58 -23.50
CA GLU A 263 -22.20 -8.25 -23.64
C GLU A 263 -21.37 -8.99 -22.59
N LEU A 264 -21.83 -9.00 -21.33
CA LEU A 264 -21.19 -9.73 -20.24
C LEU A 264 -21.10 -11.22 -20.56
N ARG A 265 -22.20 -11.83 -21.00
CA ARG A 265 -22.21 -13.25 -21.39
C ARG A 265 -21.23 -13.54 -22.54
N CYS A 266 -21.18 -12.69 -23.57
CA CYS A 266 -20.23 -12.88 -24.66
C CYS A 266 -18.78 -12.69 -24.18
N PHE A 267 -18.52 -11.73 -23.30
CA PHE A 267 -17.22 -11.51 -22.66
C PHE A 267 -16.77 -12.73 -21.86
N GLU A 268 -17.65 -13.29 -21.02
CA GLU A 268 -17.38 -14.50 -20.25
C GLU A 268 -17.04 -15.68 -21.16
N VAL A 269 -17.82 -15.91 -22.21
CA VAL A 269 -17.55 -16.99 -23.18
C VAL A 269 -16.21 -16.76 -23.88
N PHE A 270 -15.92 -15.53 -24.30
CA PHE A 270 -14.70 -15.20 -25.02
C PHE A 270 -13.45 -15.38 -24.14
N ARG A 271 -13.43 -14.80 -22.93
CA ARG A 271 -12.26 -14.90 -22.05
C ARG A 271 -11.97 -16.32 -21.59
N ASN A 272 -13.01 -17.13 -21.37
CA ASN A 272 -12.84 -18.55 -21.00
C ASN A 272 -12.44 -19.43 -22.20
N ALA A 273 -12.59 -18.96 -23.44
CA ALA A 273 -12.06 -19.65 -24.61
C ALA A 273 -10.55 -19.41 -24.82
N CYS A 274 -9.99 -18.34 -24.25
CA CYS A 274 -8.56 -18.03 -24.28
C CYS A 274 -7.79 -18.94 -23.31
N LYS A 275 -7.23 -20.05 -23.80
CA LYS A 275 -6.53 -21.03 -22.97
C LYS A 275 -5.20 -20.53 -22.40
N ASP A 276 -4.48 -19.73 -23.18
CA ASP A 276 -3.12 -19.28 -22.84
C ASP A 276 -3.09 -17.88 -22.22
N VAL A 277 -4.23 -17.18 -22.19
CA VAL A 277 -4.35 -15.81 -21.70
C VAL A 277 -5.53 -15.68 -20.74
N GLU A 278 -5.25 -15.30 -19.51
CA GLU A 278 -6.26 -14.96 -18.52
C GLU A 278 -6.61 -13.47 -18.63
N VAL A 279 -7.90 -13.14 -18.77
CA VAL A 279 -8.36 -11.75 -18.84
C VAL A 279 -9.07 -11.38 -17.53
N ILE A 280 -8.52 -10.39 -16.85
CA ILE A 280 -9.02 -9.87 -15.58
C ILE A 280 -9.42 -8.41 -15.76
N THR A 281 -10.54 -8.01 -15.16
CA THR A 281 -11.00 -6.63 -15.18
C THR A 281 -10.55 -5.87 -13.93
N PHE A 282 -10.49 -4.53 -14.04
CA PHE A 282 -10.08 -3.69 -12.92
C PHE A 282 -11.04 -3.77 -11.73
N ASP A 283 -12.35 -3.92 -11.98
CA ASP A 283 -13.33 -4.06 -10.92
C ASP A 283 -13.27 -5.44 -10.26
N GLU A 284 -12.97 -6.52 -10.98
CA GLU A 284 -12.69 -7.84 -10.38
C GLU A 284 -11.47 -7.79 -9.45
N LEU A 285 -10.40 -7.11 -9.87
CA LEU A 285 -9.20 -6.96 -9.04
C LEU A 285 -9.46 -6.12 -7.79
N LEU A 286 -10.26 -5.06 -7.91
CA LEU A 286 -10.72 -4.27 -6.77
C LEU A 286 -11.54 -5.13 -5.80
N VAL A 287 -12.47 -5.94 -6.29
CA VAL A 287 -13.27 -6.85 -5.45
C VAL A 287 -12.38 -7.83 -4.69
N LYS A 288 -11.34 -8.39 -5.33
CA LYS A 288 -10.35 -9.24 -4.64
C LYS A 288 -9.63 -8.50 -3.50
N LEU A 289 -9.28 -7.23 -3.71
CA LEU A 289 -8.66 -6.39 -2.66
C LEU A 289 -9.63 -6.11 -1.51
N GLU A 290 -10.89 -5.85 -1.82
CA GLU A 290 -11.93 -5.60 -0.81
C GLU A 290 -12.20 -6.85 0.03
N TYR A 291 -12.24 -8.03 -0.59
CA TYR A 291 -12.30 -9.30 0.14
C TYR A 291 -11.09 -9.48 1.05
N LEU A 292 -9.87 -9.23 0.57
CA LEU A 292 -8.68 -9.30 1.41
C LEU A 292 -8.78 -8.34 2.61
N GLN A 293 -9.24 -7.12 2.38
CA GLN A 293 -9.43 -6.13 3.44
C GLN A 293 -10.43 -6.60 4.49
N GLN A 294 -11.54 -7.22 4.08
CA GLN A 294 -12.56 -7.76 5.00
C GLN A 294 -12.01 -8.87 5.89
N HIS A 295 -11.22 -9.80 5.34
CA HIS A 295 -10.62 -10.90 6.11
C HIS A 295 -9.53 -10.42 7.10
N LEU A 296 -8.95 -9.25 6.86
CA LEU A 296 -7.95 -8.63 7.75
C LEU A 296 -8.58 -7.72 8.81
N GLN A 297 -9.91 -7.56 8.83
CA GLN A 297 -10.57 -6.86 9.93
C GLN A 297 -10.55 -7.74 11.19
N PRO A 298 -10.22 -7.17 12.36
CA PRO A 298 -10.31 -7.91 13.61
C PRO A 298 -11.76 -8.37 13.79
N THR A 299 -11.98 -9.68 13.90
CA THR A 299 -13.26 -10.23 14.33
C THR A 299 -13.54 -9.71 15.74
N LEU A 300 -14.62 -8.95 15.90
CA LEU A 300 -15.19 -8.69 17.21
C LEU A 300 -15.75 -10.02 17.72
N ASP A 301 -15.10 -10.54 18.76
CA ASP A 301 -15.52 -11.63 19.64
C ASP A 301 -15.23 -13.09 19.25
N ASP A 302 -15.01 -13.86 20.34
CA ASP A 302 -14.73 -15.28 20.48
C ASP A 302 -15.49 -16.15 19.47
N VAL A 303 -14.76 -16.90 18.67
CA VAL A 303 -15.30 -18.13 18.06
C VAL A 303 -15.00 -19.26 19.05
N PRO A 304 -15.99 -19.78 19.81
CA PRO A 304 -15.78 -21.00 20.58
C PRO A 304 -15.64 -22.14 19.57
N PHE A 305 -14.42 -22.65 19.43
CA PHE A 305 -14.18 -23.99 18.89
C PHE A 305 -13.97 -24.97 20.05
#